data_AF-A0AAU0X369-F1
#
_entry.id   AF-A0AAU0X369-F1
#
_cell.length_a   1.000
_cell.length_b   1.000
_cell.length_c   1.000
_cell.angle_alpha   90.00
_cell.angle_beta   90.00
_cell.angle_gamma   90.00
#
_symmetry.space_group_name_H-M   'P 1'
#
loop_
_entity.id
_entity.type
_entity.pdbx_description
1 polymer ?
#
loop_
_entity_poly.entity_id
_entity_poly.type
_entity_poly.pdbx_seq_one_letter_code
_entity_poly.pdbx_strand_id
1 'polypeptide(L)'
;MLDIGYALSRRFPDPPQTDYRRADVRALRHDLFSGDVYLADTKADRELSTAWGWVPVLDFAWALCDIVEQLDRDPRGSRSATPQHAELDFTESSDCMLFERRFGWVDVEADWMPTEEPPLTFSHSELRREARDFLHDLLADLTDMHEDLADNPALWDLQARFPRLP
;
A
#
# COMPACT_ATOMS: atom_id res chain seq x y z
N MET A 1 10.77 3.85 12.55
CA MET A 1 9.39 3.39 12.84
C MET A 1 8.66 3.69 11.57
N LEU A 2 8.13 2.65 10.95
CA LEU A 2 7.43 2.78 9.68
C LEU A 2 6.16 3.59 9.89
N ASP A 3 5.99 4.63 9.08
CA ASP A 3 4.74 5.35 8.89
C ASP A 3 4.33 5.22 7.41
N ILE A 4 3.05 5.00 7.17
CA ILE A 4 2.49 4.86 5.81
C ILE A 4 1.29 5.79 5.75
N GLY A 5 1.24 6.63 4.72
CA GLY A 5 0.12 7.56 4.57
C GLY A 5 -0.18 7.89 3.13
N TYR A 6 -1.22 8.72 2.98
CA TYR A 6 -1.75 9.09 1.68
C TYR A 6 -2.29 10.53 1.69
N ALA A 7 -2.45 11.08 0.48
CA ALA A 7 -3.16 12.33 0.26
C ALA A 7 -4.01 12.24 -0.99
N LEU A 8 -5.33 12.41 -0.86
CA LEU A 8 -6.23 12.42 -2.03
C LEU A 8 -6.00 13.66 -2.90
N SER A 9 -6.00 13.43 -4.21
CA SER A 9 -5.74 14.46 -5.20
C SER A 9 -7.03 15.12 -5.64
N ARG A 10 -7.05 16.45 -5.62
CA ARG A 10 -8.14 17.24 -6.22
C ARG A 10 -8.00 17.38 -7.74
N ARG A 11 -6.85 16.96 -8.31
CA ARG A 11 -6.57 17.06 -9.75
C ARG A 11 -7.29 15.97 -10.55
N PHE A 12 -7.50 14.82 -9.93
CA PHE A 12 -8.14 13.65 -10.52
C PHE A 12 -9.29 13.22 -9.61
N PRO A 13 -10.39 14.00 -9.55
CA PRO A 13 -11.53 13.63 -8.73
C PRO A 13 -12.24 12.42 -9.32
N ASP A 14 -12.85 11.63 -8.45
CA ASP A 14 -13.74 10.55 -8.88
C ASP A 14 -14.86 11.08 -9.79
N PRO A 15 -15.39 10.24 -10.71
CA PRO A 15 -16.53 10.62 -11.52
C PRO A 15 -17.73 11.05 -10.66
N PRO A 16 -18.44 12.14 -10.99
CA PRO A 16 -19.47 12.73 -10.13
C PRO A 16 -20.74 11.87 -9.97
N GLN A 17 -20.88 10.78 -10.73
CA GLN A 17 -22.01 9.84 -10.67
C GLN A 17 -21.59 8.46 -10.18
N THR A 18 -20.44 8.37 -9.49
CA THR A 18 -19.92 7.10 -8.98
C THR A 18 -20.89 6.51 -7.94
N ASP A 19 -21.41 5.33 -8.22
CA ASP A 19 -22.14 4.50 -7.25
C ASP A 19 -21.12 3.67 -6.47
N TYR A 20 -20.61 4.21 -5.37
CA TYR A 20 -19.56 3.59 -4.57
C TYR A 20 -19.94 2.22 -4.02
N ARG A 21 -21.22 1.99 -3.76
CA ARG A 21 -21.74 0.71 -3.29
C ARG A 21 -21.58 -0.40 -4.32
N ARG A 22 -21.67 -0.05 -5.61
CA ARG A 22 -21.63 -0.99 -6.74
C ARG A 22 -20.37 -0.89 -7.59
N ALA A 23 -19.46 0.02 -7.26
CA ALA A 23 -18.15 0.10 -7.88
C ALA A 23 -17.49 -1.29 -7.86
N ASP A 24 -17.10 -1.77 -9.04
CA ASP A 24 -16.46 -3.07 -9.14
C ASP A 24 -15.00 -3.01 -8.65
N VAL A 25 -14.37 -4.17 -8.50
CA VAL A 25 -12.99 -4.26 -8.01
C VAL A 25 -12.03 -3.50 -8.91
N ARG A 26 -12.28 -3.44 -10.23
CA ARG A 26 -11.43 -2.70 -11.16
C ARG A 26 -11.49 -1.21 -10.83
N ALA A 27 -12.68 -0.65 -10.70
CA ALA A 27 -12.86 0.76 -10.40
C ALA A 27 -12.21 1.13 -9.06
N LEU A 28 -12.45 0.33 -8.02
CA LEU A 28 -11.85 0.52 -6.70
C LEU A 28 -10.32 0.47 -6.71
N ARG A 29 -9.73 -0.34 -7.60
CA ARG A 29 -8.28 -0.53 -7.70
C ARG A 29 -7.58 0.41 -8.68
N HIS A 30 -8.28 1.01 -9.63
CA HIS A 30 -7.57 1.72 -10.70
C HIS A 30 -8.18 3.06 -11.06
N ASP A 31 -9.48 3.24 -10.86
CA ASP A 31 -10.21 4.37 -11.42
C ASP A 31 -10.68 5.37 -10.35
N LEU A 32 -10.61 5.00 -9.06
CA LEU A 32 -11.11 5.78 -7.93
C LEU A 32 -10.00 6.11 -6.92
N PHE A 33 -10.24 7.16 -6.14
CA PHE A 33 -9.41 7.59 -5.02
C PHE A 33 -7.97 7.93 -5.44
N SER A 34 -7.81 8.60 -6.57
CA SER A 34 -6.50 9.06 -7.04
C SER A 34 -5.85 10.02 -6.05
N GLY A 35 -4.56 9.85 -5.82
CA GLY A 35 -3.82 10.58 -4.81
C GLY A 35 -2.32 10.36 -4.88
N ASP A 36 -1.71 10.53 -3.71
CA ASP A 36 -0.31 10.30 -3.43
C ASP A 36 -0.18 9.39 -2.23
N VAL A 37 0.90 8.63 -2.17
CA VAL A 37 1.23 7.74 -1.06
C VAL A 37 2.67 7.95 -0.62
N TYR A 38 2.96 7.63 0.63
CA TYR A 38 4.32 7.67 1.14
C TYR A 38 4.59 6.53 2.14
N LEU A 39 5.86 6.12 2.21
CA LEU A 39 6.44 5.28 3.26
C LEU A 39 7.57 6.06 3.92
N ALA A 40 7.54 6.19 5.24
CA ALA A 40 8.56 6.93 5.98
C ALA A 40 9.19 6.10 7.09
N ASP A 41 10.52 6.16 7.22
CA ASP A 41 11.19 5.83 8.48
C ASP A 41 11.32 7.11 9.31
N THR A 42 10.34 7.33 10.17
CA THR A 42 10.29 8.49 11.08
C THR A 42 11.47 8.57 12.07
N LYS A 43 12.22 7.47 12.29
CA LYS A 43 13.40 7.50 13.16
C LYS A 43 14.64 7.96 12.39
N ALA A 44 14.77 7.55 11.14
CA ALA A 44 15.87 7.92 10.27
C ALA A 44 15.63 9.25 9.52
N ASP A 45 14.40 9.79 9.60
CA ASP A 45 13.96 10.99 8.87
C ASP A 45 14.10 10.81 7.35
N ARG A 46 13.60 9.67 6.85
CA ARG A 46 13.66 9.28 5.43
C ARG A 46 12.29 8.88 4.92
N GLU A 47 11.99 9.21 3.67
CA GLU A 47 10.68 9.01 3.07
C GLU A 47 10.80 8.61 1.59
N LEU A 48 9.96 7.67 1.17
CA LEU A 48 9.64 7.39 -0.22
C LEU A 48 8.25 7.95 -0.48
N SER A 49 8.10 8.88 -1.42
CA SER A 49 6.85 9.57 -1.70
C SER A 49 6.64 9.70 -3.20
N THR A 50 5.41 9.51 -3.66
CA THR A 50 5.08 9.58 -5.09
C THR A 50 4.96 11.03 -5.56
N ALA A 51 4.17 11.86 -4.88
CA ALA A 51 3.89 13.27 -5.27
C ALA A 51 3.41 13.48 -6.73
N TRP A 52 2.84 12.45 -7.35
CA TRP A 52 2.31 12.43 -8.71
C TRP A 52 0.83 12.86 -8.77
N GLY A 53 0.03 12.47 -7.79
CA GLY A 53 -1.37 12.80 -7.60
C GLY A 53 -2.38 11.92 -8.32
N TRP A 54 -1.95 10.89 -9.04
CA TRP A 54 -2.82 9.97 -9.78
C TRP A 54 -2.81 8.54 -9.22
N VAL A 55 -2.02 8.26 -8.18
CA VAL A 55 -1.90 6.91 -7.59
C VAL A 55 -3.24 6.48 -7.01
N PRO A 56 -3.83 5.34 -7.42
CA PRO A 56 -5.03 4.81 -6.78
C PRO A 56 -4.70 4.36 -5.35
N VAL A 57 -5.02 5.19 -4.34
CA VAL A 57 -4.48 4.99 -2.99
C VAL A 57 -5.02 3.71 -2.33
N LEU A 58 -6.24 3.30 -2.67
CA LEU A 58 -6.83 2.04 -2.20
C LEU A 58 -6.12 0.82 -2.79
N ASP A 59 -5.74 0.89 -4.06
CA ASP A 59 -4.97 -0.17 -4.70
C ASP A 59 -3.59 -0.32 -4.10
N PHE A 60 -2.94 0.80 -3.82
CA PHE A 60 -1.66 0.80 -3.13
C PHE A 60 -1.76 0.08 -1.78
N ALA A 61 -2.73 0.43 -0.94
CA ALA A 61 -2.95 -0.24 0.35
C ALA A 61 -3.24 -1.75 0.19
N TRP A 62 -4.06 -2.10 -0.79
CA TRP A 62 -4.39 -3.49 -1.11
C TRP A 62 -3.15 -4.26 -1.57
N ALA A 63 -2.45 -3.74 -2.57
CA ALA A 63 -1.26 -4.35 -3.15
C ALA A 63 -0.13 -4.50 -2.12
N LEU A 64 0.05 -3.51 -1.25
CA LEU A 64 1.03 -3.59 -0.17
C LEU A 64 0.72 -4.75 0.78
N CYS A 65 -0.55 -4.93 1.18
CA CYS A 65 -0.94 -6.09 1.98
C CYS A 65 -0.65 -7.41 1.24
N ASP A 66 -0.98 -7.51 -0.05
CA ASP A 66 -0.70 -8.68 -0.89
C ASP A 66 0.81 -8.99 -0.96
N ILE A 67 1.64 -7.97 -1.18
CA ILE A 67 3.10 -8.06 -1.25
C ILE A 67 3.68 -8.58 0.05
N VAL A 68 3.23 -8.05 1.19
CA VAL A 68 3.77 -8.47 2.49
C VAL A 68 3.45 -9.94 2.79
N GLU A 69 2.29 -10.43 2.38
CA GLU A 69 1.95 -11.86 2.46
C GLU A 69 2.75 -12.70 1.46
N GLN A 70 3.03 -12.18 0.26
CA GLN A 70 3.91 -12.84 -0.71
C GLN A 70 5.33 -13.04 -0.17
N LEU A 71 5.89 -12.03 0.50
CA LEU A 71 7.20 -12.09 1.14
C LEU A 71 7.26 -13.11 2.30
N ASP A 72 6.11 -13.52 2.85
CA ASP A 72 6.03 -14.50 3.94
C ASP A 72 5.87 -15.95 3.49
N ARG A 73 5.87 -16.22 2.18
CA ARG A 73 5.64 -17.58 1.63
C ARG A 73 6.75 -18.58 1.93
N ASP A 74 7.97 -18.13 2.27
CA ASP A 74 9.06 -19.04 2.63
C ASP A 74 8.75 -19.73 3.98
N PRO A 75 8.67 -21.08 4.04
CA PRO A 75 8.40 -21.82 5.28
C PRO A 75 9.43 -21.58 6.39
N ARG A 76 10.64 -21.11 6.05
CA ARG A 76 11.68 -20.76 7.02
C ARG A 76 11.44 -19.38 7.64
N GLY A 77 10.51 -18.57 7.11
CA GLY A 77 10.13 -17.26 7.61
C GLY A 77 11.36 -16.38 7.86
N SER A 78 11.45 -15.78 9.05
CA SER A 78 12.57 -14.91 9.46
C SER A 78 13.94 -15.61 9.48
N ARG A 79 14.01 -16.94 9.38
CA ARG A 79 15.28 -17.69 9.30
C ARG A 79 15.74 -17.92 7.87
N SER A 80 14.94 -17.52 6.87
CA SER A 80 15.36 -17.68 5.49
C SER A 80 16.51 -16.73 5.16
N ALA A 81 17.59 -17.32 4.64
CA ALA A 81 18.72 -16.59 4.07
C ALA A 81 18.52 -16.31 2.57
N THR A 82 17.53 -16.97 1.94
CA THR A 82 17.19 -16.82 0.53
C THR A 82 16.34 -15.55 0.38
N PRO A 83 16.81 -14.56 -0.38
CA PRO A 83 16.02 -13.36 -0.66
C PRO A 83 14.66 -13.73 -1.26
N GLN A 84 13.60 -13.09 -0.77
CA GLN A 84 12.28 -13.11 -1.40
C GLN A 84 11.99 -11.73 -1.97
N HIS A 85 11.53 -11.69 -3.21
CA HIS A 85 11.25 -10.45 -3.93
C HIS A 85 9.77 -10.29 -4.20
N ALA A 86 9.33 -9.04 -4.17
CA ALA A 86 8.01 -8.61 -4.62
C ALA A 86 8.11 -7.18 -5.13
N GLU A 87 7.24 -6.83 -6.07
CA GLU A 87 7.26 -5.55 -6.76
C GLU A 87 5.86 -4.94 -6.72
N LEU A 88 5.78 -3.62 -6.59
CA LEU A 88 4.55 -2.84 -6.74
C LEU A 88 4.73 -1.92 -7.94
N ASP A 89 4.01 -2.22 -9.02
CA ASP A 89 4.01 -1.42 -10.24
C ASP A 89 2.91 -0.36 -10.20
N PHE A 90 3.20 0.84 -10.71
CA PHE A 90 2.20 1.89 -10.85
C PHE A 90 1.66 1.94 -12.28
N THR A 91 0.35 1.86 -12.44
CA THR A 91 -0.30 1.61 -13.75
C THR A 91 -0.05 2.69 -14.81
N GLU A 92 0.26 3.93 -14.41
CA GLU A 92 0.50 5.05 -15.33
C GLU A 92 1.97 5.43 -15.52
N SER A 93 2.91 4.70 -14.89
CA SER A 93 4.35 4.89 -15.12
C SER A 93 5.07 3.56 -15.27
N SER A 94 6.37 3.61 -15.61
CA SER A 94 7.25 2.45 -15.52
C SER A 94 7.89 2.33 -14.14
N ASP A 95 7.52 3.23 -13.22
CA ASP A 95 8.11 3.29 -11.89
C ASP A 95 7.55 2.16 -11.03
N CYS A 96 8.37 1.64 -10.13
CA CYS A 96 8.02 0.53 -9.26
C CYS A 96 8.67 0.66 -7.88
N MET A 97 8.03 0.04 -6.89
CA MET A 97 8.64 -0.23 -5.59
C MET A 97 9.12 -1.66 -5.52
N LEU A 98 10.37 -1.85 -5.10
CA LEU A 98 11.00 -3.16 -4.95
C LEU A 98 11.08 -3.52 -3.47
N PHE A 99 10.64 -4.73 -3.13
CA PHE A 99 10.69 -5.26 -1.78
C PHE A 99 11.57 -6.51 -1.75
N GLU A 100 12.63 -6.48 -0.96
CA GLU A 100 13.48 -7.64 -0.72
C GLU A 100 13.41 -8.06 0.75
N ARG A 101 12.93 -9.27 1.04
CA ARG A 101 12.96 -9.84 2.39
C ARG A 101 14.14 -10.79 2.57
N ARG A 102 14.91 -10.58 3.64
CA ARG A 102 15.96 -11.50 4.09
C ARG A 102 16.14 -11.46 5.60
N PHE A 103 16.30 -12.63 6.23
CA PHE A 103 16.46 -12.74 7.70
C PHE A 103 15.40 -11.99 8.53
N GLY A 104 14.17 -11.91 8.02
CA GLY A 104 13.06 -11.21 8.68
C GLY A 104 13.08 -9.69 8.55
N TRP A 105 14.06 -9.12 7.84
CA TRP A 105 14.09 -7.71 7.43
C TRP A 105 13.58 -7.57 6.01
N VAL A 106 13.01 -6.41 5.69
CA VAL A 106 12.56 -6.04 4.35
C VAL A 106 13.22 -4.72 3.99
N ASP A 107 13.96 -4.74 2.88
CA ASP A 107 14.45 -3.54 2.21
C ASP A 107 13.41 -3.10 1.18
N VAL A 108 13.08 -1.81 1.18
CA VAL A 108 12.12 -1.18 0.27
C VAL A 108 12.83 -0.10 -0.52
N GLU A 109 12.84 -0.24 -1.84
CA GLU A 109 13.41 0.70 -2.80
C GLU A 109 12.31 1.22 -3.72
N ALA A 110 12.54 2.40 -4.29
CA ALA A 110 11.69 3.01 -5.30
C ALA A 110 12.59 3.47 -6.44
N ASP A 111 12.32 3.02 -7.65
CA ASP A 111 13.21 3.27 -8.80
C ASP A 111 13.23 4.73 -9.27
N TRP A 112 12.24 5.54 -8.86
CA TRP A 112 12.23 6.99 -9.06
C TRP A 112 13.12 7.76 -8.08
N MET A 113 13.61 7.11 -7.03
CA MET A 113 14.55 7.72 -6.09
C MET A 113 15.99 7.65 -6.63
N PRO A 114 16.87 8.60 -6.25
CA PRO A 114 18.27 8.54 -6.64
C PRO A 114 18.92 7.22 -6.19
N THR A 115 19.65 6.53 -7.08
CA THR A 115 20.28 5.23 -6.79
C THR A 115 21.30 5.26 -5.64
N GLU A 116 21.76 6.44 -5.23
CA GLU A 116 22.68 6.62 -4.10
C GLU A 116 21.97 6.59 -2.73
N GLU A 117 20.64 6.72 -2.71
CA GLU A 117 19.88 6.62 -1.48
C GLU A 117 19.71 5.15 -1.06
N PRO A 118 20.05 4.79 0.20
CA PRO A 118 19.88 3.41 0.66
C PRO A 118 18.39 3.02 0.73
N PRO A 119 18.02 1.73 0.70
CA PRO A 119 16.64 1.32 0.93
C PRO A 119 16.10 1.81 2.28
N LEU A 120 14.78 1.88 2.41
CA LEU A 120 14.16 1.88 3.73
C LEU A 120 14.13 0.44 4.26
N THR A 121 14.64 0.22 5.47
CA THR A 121 14.76 -1.13 6.03
C THR A 121 13.90 -1.28 7.28
N PHE A 122 12.98 -2.23 7.27
CA PHE A 122 12.09 -2.51 8.40
C PHE A 122 12.02 -4.00 8.72
N SER A 123 11.56 -4.35 9.92
CA SER A 123 11.21 -5.75 10.18
C SER A 123 9.97 -6.13 9.36
N HIS A 124 9.93 -7.34 8.80
CA HIS A 124 8.76 -7.84 8.07
C HIS A 124 7.48 -7.82 8.93
N SER A 125 7.61 -8.06 10.24
CA SER A 125 6.50 -7.96 11.19
C SER A 125 5.97 -6.54 11.35
N GLU A 126 6.84 -5.54 11.38
CA GLU A 126 6.45 -4.12 11.45
C GLU A 126 5.75 -3.75 10.14
N LEU A 127 6.38 -4.02 8.99
CA LEU A 127 5.78 -3.76 7.67
C LEU A 127 4.40 -4.41 7.53
N ARG A 128 4.22 -5.66 7.99
CA ARG A 128 2.93 -6.35 7.96
C ARG A 128 1.87 -5.72 8.84
N ARG A 129 2.24 -5.27 10.03
CA ARG A 129 1.30 -4.60 10.94
C ARG A 129 0.90 -3.25 10.37
N GLU A 130 1.88 -2.39 10.06
CA GLU A 130 1.60 -1.04 9.58
C GLU A 130 0.87 -1.05 8.22
N ALA A 131 1.16 -1.97 7.31
CA ALA A 131 0.40 -2.09 6.05
C ALA A 131 -1.08 -2.41 6.29
N ARG A 132 -1.39 -3.26 7.28
CA ARG A 132 -2.77 -3.60 7.64
C ARG A 132 -3.44 -2.47 8.38
N ASP A 133 -2.76 -1.81 9.29
CA ASP A 133 -3.32 -0.66 10.00
C ASP A 133 -3.63 0.47 9.01
N PHE A 134 -2.70 0.78 8.11
CA PHE A 134 -2.89 1.72 7.00
C PHE A 134 -4.08 1.38 6.12
N LEU A 135 -4.25 0.12 5.70
CA LEU A 135 -5.42 -0.29 4.94
C LEU A 135 -6.72 0.01 5.70
N HIS A 136 -6.80 -0.36 6.97
CA HIS A 136 -8.02 -0.14 7.75
C HIS A 136 -8.30 1.33 8.03
N ASP A 137 -7.27 2.13 8.30
CA ASP A 137 -7.40 3.58 8.49
C ASP A 137 -7.84 4.26 7.19
N LEU A 138 -7.22 3.92 6.05
CA LEU A 138 -7.64 4.40 4.73
C LEU A 138 -9.10 4.04 4.44
N LEU A 139 -9.51 2.80 4.71
CA LEU A 139 -10.89 2.38 4.49
C LEU A 139 -11.86 3.15 5.38
N ALA A 140 -11.52 3.38 6.65
CA ALA A 140 -12.34 4.17 7.55
C ALA A 140 -12.53 5.59 6.99
N ASP A 141 -11.44 6.26 6.62
CA ASP A 141 -11.46 7.61 6.06
C ASP A 141 -12.27 7.67 4.76
N LEU A 142 -12.03 6.74 3.82
CA LEU A 142 -12.79 6.69 2.56
C LEU A 142 -14.29 6.46 2.82
N THR A 143 -14.65 5.57 3.74
CA THR A 143 -16.07 5.32 4.04
C THR A 143 -16.77 6.47 4.77
N ASP A 144 -16.02 7.29 5.52
CA ASP A 144 -16.56 8.52 6.13
C ASP A 144 -16.79 9.62 5.07
N MET A 145 -15.89 9.70 4.08
CA MET A 145 -15.98 10.68 2.99
C MET A 145 -17.00 10.34 1.91
N HIS A 146 -17.26 9.05 1.68
CA HIS A 146 -18.06 8.57 0.54
C HIS A 146 -19.29 7.77 1.01
N GLU A 147 -20.48 8.35 0.81
CA GLU A 147 -21.75 7.71 1.12
C GLU A 147 -21.88 6.35 0.40
N ASP A 148 -22.48 5.38 1.11
CA ASP A 148 -22.70 4.00 0.66
C ASP A 148 -21.44 3.18 0.32
N LEU A 149 -20.21 3.72 0.40
CA LEU A 149 -18.98 2.94 0.15
C LEU A 149 -18.82 1.79 1.15
N ALA A 150 -19.23 2.00 2.41
CA ALA A 150 -19.22 0.99 3.45
C ALA A 150 -20.11 -0.23 3.14
N ASP A 151 -21.08 -0.09 2.22
CA ASP A 151 -21.96 -1.17 1.77
C ASP A 151 -21.40 -1.96 0.57
N ASN A 152 -20.19 -1.62 0.10
CA ASN A 152 -19.56 -2.33 -1.01
C ASN A 152 -18.98 -3.68 -0.54
N PRO A 153 -19.43 -4.83 -1.09
CA PRO A 153 -18.99 -6.15 -0.64
C PRO A 153 -17.49 -6.41 -0.88
N ALA A 154 -16.87 -5.76 -1.87
CA ALA A 154 -15.43 -5.90 -2.10
C ALA A 154 -14.61 -5.37 -0.92
N LEU A 155 -15.12 -4.35 -0.22
CA LEU A 155 -14.47 -3.76 0.95
C LEU A 155 -14.55 -4.72 2.15
N TRP A 156 -15.68 -5.42 2.31
CA TRP A 156 -15.84 -6.45 3.34
C TRP A 156 -14.90 -7.64 3.12
N ASP A 157 -14.83 -8.13 1.89
CA ASP A 157 -13.92 -9.22 1.52
C ASP A 157 -12.45 -8.81 1.75
N LEU A 158 -12.11 -7.56 1.44
CA LEU A 158 -10.78 -7.00 1.66
C LEU A 158 -10.42 -6.93 3.15
N GLN A 159 -11.30 -6.37 3.98
CA GLN A 159 -11.11 -6.28 5.44
C GLN A 159 -11.03 -7.66 6.10
N ALA A 160 -11.85 -8.61 5.64
CA ALA A 160 -11.83 -9.98 6.13
C ALA A 160 -10.54 -10.72 5.75
N ARG A 161 -10.00 -10.44 4.55
CA ARG A 161 -8.74 -11.02 4.07
C ARG A 161 -7.53 -10.47 4.83
N PHE A 162 -7.54 -9.18 5.17
CA PHE A 162 -6.44 -8.51 5.86
C PHE A 162 -6.89 -7.88 7.19
N PRO A 163 -7.22 -8.68 8.21
CA PRO A 163 -7.62 -8.14 9.51
C PRO A 163 -6.43 -7.44 10.20
N ARG A 164 -6.70 -6.44 11.04
CA ARG A 164 -5.66 -5.82 11.89
C ARG A 164 -4.93 -6.86 12.74
N LEU A 165 -3.66 -6.57 13.02
CA LEU A 165 -2.83 -7.41 13.87
C LEU A 165 -2.75 -6.81 15.29
N PRO A 166 -2.69 -7.65 16.34
CA PRO A 166 -2.55 -7.21 17.71
C PRO A 166 -1.14 -6.70 18.06
#